data_AF-A0A497QID8-F1
#
_entry.id   AF-A0A497QID8-F1
#
_cell.length_a   1.000
_cell.length_b   1.000
_cell.length_c   1.000
_cell.angle_alpha   90.00
_cell.angle_beta   90.00
_cell.angle_gamma   90.00
#
_symmetry.space_group_name_H-M   'P 1'
#
loop_
_entity.id
_entity.type
_entity.pdbx_description
1 polymer ?
#
loop_
_entity_poly.entity_id
_entity_poly.type
_entity_poly.pdbx_seq_one_letter_code
_entity_poly.pdbx_strand_id
1 'polypeptide(L)'
;IREREKNRSLKKGINLNLLKQNLRKLENEQMTQPMSSQKEKKLIETIAELSMKIKEQEELLRRDPELKEATEEEKTLRKKIEKQHELMEKLAKRAQEEHESMMELVSSLDNLVKKANECHETIVVSKIEADKVHKEFIDYVNKIHELERNISNLEKKRYKEKKRADVSIAQKEANMIFERFKRGEKLSTEDLMILQKAGLI
;
A
#
# COMPACT_ATOMS: atom_id res chain seq x y z
N ILE A 1 43.44 19.30 24.96
CA ILE A 1 44.83 19.81 24.84
C ILE A 1 45.08 21.04 25.72
N ARG A 2 44.29 22.11 25.61
CA ARG A 2 44.45 23.33 26.44
C ARG A 2 44.50 23.08 27.95
N GLU A 3 43.73 22.12 28.47
CA GLU A 3 43.81 21.75 29.89
C GLU A 3 45.09 20.98 30.25
N ARG A 4 45.59 20.12 29.35
CA ARG A 4 46.88 19.43 29.55
C ARG A 4 48.05 20.42 29.49
N GLU A 5 48.01 21.40 28.58
CA GLU A 5 48.95 22.52 28.52
C GLU A 5 48.90 23.36 29.80
N LYS A 6 47.70 23.75 30.24
CA LYS A 6 47.48 24.50 31.49
C LYS A 6 47.99 23.73 32.71
N ASN A 7 47.67 22.45 32.83
CA ASN A 7 48.10 21.61 33.95
C ASN A 7 49.61 21.37 33.96
N ARG A 8 50.28 21.28 32.80
CA ARG A 8 51.75 21.18 32.72
C ARG A 8 52.45 22.49 33.02
N SER A 9 51.92 23.61 32.53
CA SER A 9 52.38 24.96 32.86
C SER A 9 52.30 25.17 34.38
N LEU A 10 51.17 24.79 35.00
CA LEU A 10 50.96 24.86 36.45
C LEU A 10 51.90 23.93 37.25
N LYS A 11 52.12 22.68 36.79
CA LYS A 11 53.08 21.75 37.43
C LYS A 11 54.53 22.24 37.41
N LYS A 12 54.92 23.06 36.44
CA LYS A 12 56.25 23.71 36.36
C LYS A 12 56.32 25.04 37.13
N GLY A 13 55.26 25.41 37.86
CA GLY A 13 55.23 26.60 38.73
C GLY A 13 55.06 27.93 38.00
N ILE A 14 54.83 27.93 36.67
CA ILE A 14 54.77 29.14 35.87
C ILE A 14 53.48 29.15 35.05
N ASN A 15 52.62 30.14 35.28
CA ASN A 15 51.36 30.28 34.54
C ASN A 15 51.61 31.13 33.28
N LEU A 16 51.75 30.47 32.13
CA LEU A 16 52.05 31.10 30.84
C LEU A 16 51.02 32.19 30.46
N ASN A 17 49.75 31.99 30.82
CA ASN A 17 48.69 32.97 30.58
C ASN A 17 48.87 34.24 31.42
N LEU A 18 49.32 34.09 32.67
CA LEU A 18 49.61 35.22 33.56
C LEU A 18 50.81 36.03 33.05
N LEU A 19 51.88 35.35 32.59
CA LEU A 19 53.05 36.00 32.00
C LEU A 19 52.69 36.78 30.73
N LYS A 20 51.88 36.20 29.83
CA LYS A 20 51.38 36.89 28.64
C LYS A 20 50.50 38.10 28.97
N GLN A 21 49.68 37.99 30.00
CA GLN A 21 48.85 39.09 30.46
C GLN A 21 49.70 40.22 31.07
N ASN A 22 50.73 39.88 31.84
CA ASN A 22 51.67 40.85 32.41
C ASN A 22 52.53 41.53 31.34
N LEU A 23 52.99 40.79 30.33
CA LEU A 23 53.68 41.34 29.16
C LEU A 23 52.81 42.38 28.44
N ARG A 24 51.55 42.03 28.12
CA ARG A 24 50.60 42.97 27.50
C ARG A 24 50.33 44.21 28.33
N LYS A 25 50.32 44.10 29.66
CA LYS A 25 50.17 45.26 30.56
C LYS A 25 51.38 46.19 30.48
N LEU A 26 52.59 45.63 30.53
CA LEU A 26 53.84 46.40 30.45
C LEU A 26 54.03 47.03 29.06
N GLU A 27 53.66 46.33 27.99
CA GLU A 27 53.63 46.88 26.62
C GLU A 27 52.64 48.05 26.51
N ASN A 28 51.44 47.90 27.09
CA ASN A 28 50.46 48.98 27.12
C ASN A 28 50.96 50.18 27.95
N GLU A 29 51.59 49.95 29.10
CA GLU A 29 52.20 51.00 29.94
C GLU A 29 53.32 51.74 29.19
N GLN A 30 54.15 51.03 28.43
CA GLN A 30 55.19 51.62 27.58
C GLN A 30 54.59 52.54 26.51
N MET A 31 53.50 52.12 25.85
CA MET A 31 52.90 52.89 24.76
C MET A 31 52.05 54.08 25.23
N THR A 32 51.53 54.05 26.46
CA THR A 32 50.52 55.01 26.92
C THR A 32 51.01 55.99 27.99
N GLN A 33 52.10 55.70 28.70
CA GLN A 33 52.59 56.58 29.78
C GLN A 33 53.85 57.36 29.42
N PRO A 34 53.88 58.69 29.63
CA PRO A 34 55.09 59.49 29.48
C PRO A 34 56.09 59.17 30.62
N MET A 35 57.28 58.71 30.26
CA MET A 35 58.30 58.28 31.22
C MET A 35 59.66 58.93 30.95
N SER A 36 60.53 58.95 31.96
CA SER A 36 61.91 59.40 31.78
C SER A 36 62.73 58.33 31.05
N SER A 37 63.72 58.75 30.26
CA SER A 37 64.55 57.84 29.44
C SER A 37 65.19 56.68 30.24
N GLN A 38 65.51 56.89 31.52
CA GLN A 38 66.01 55.83 32.41
C GLN A 38 64.94 54.82 32.84
N LYS A 39 63.70 55.25 33.06
CA LYS A 39 62.57 54.36 33.41
C LYS A 39 62.09 53.58 32.20
N GLU A 40 62.07 54.23 31.03
CA GLU A 40 61.72 53.61 29.76
C GLU A 40 62.72 52.51 29.38
N LYS A 41 64.03 52.75 29.52
CA LYS A 41 65.06 51.72 29.29
C LYS A 41 64.87 50.49 30.20
N LYS A 42 64.60 50.69 31.50
CA LYS A 42 64.33 49.59 32.43
C LYS A 42 63.04 48.83 32.09
N LEU A 43 62.01 49.52 31.60
CA LEU A 43 60.77 48.89 31.17
C LEU A 43 60.99 48.03 29.92
N ILE A 44 61.74 48.53 28.95
CA ILE A 44 62.10 47.78 27.73
C ILE A 44 62.92 46.54 28.08
N GLU A 45 63.88 46.65 29.00
CA GLU A 45 64.66 45.51 29.51
C GLU A 45 63.75 44.45 30.15
N THR A 46 62.81 44.86 31.01
CA THR A 46 61.88 43.91 31.65
C THR A 46 60.89 43.28 30.67
N ILE A 47 60.42 44.01 29.65
CA ILE A 47 59.60 43.47 28.55
C ILE A 47 60.41 42.47 27.72
N ALA A 48 61.67 42.77 27.41
CA ALA A 48 62.54 41.87 26.67
C ALA A 48 62.81 40.57 27.45
N GLU A 49 63.12 40.68 28.75
CA GLU A 49 63.29 39.52 29.63
C GLU A 49 62.01 38.67 29.75
N LEU A 50 60.85 39.30 29.91
CA LEU A 50 59.56 38.60 29.95
C LEU A 50 59.24 37.94 28.60
N SER A 51 59.53 38.60 27.49
CA SER A 51 59.37 38.04 26.14
C SER A 51 60.23 36.81 25.95
N MET A 52 61.50 36.86 26.36
CA MET A 52 62.40 35.70 26.30
C MET A 52 61.88 34.55 27.19
N LYS A 53 61.50 34.84 28.44
CA LYS A 53 60.96 33.83 29.37
C LYS A 53 59.70 33.16 28.83
N ILE A 54 58.78 33.92 28.20
CA ILE A 54 57.59 33.36 27.56
C ILE A 54 57.99 32.47 26.39
N LYS A 55 58.91 32.93 25.53
CA LYS A 55 59.37 32.18 24.36
C LYS A 55 60.07 30.88 24.74
N GLU A 56 60.91 30.90 25.78
CA GLU A 56 61.55 29.70 26.33
C GLU A 56 60.53 28.70 26.88
N GLN A 57 59.55 29.18 27.64
CA GLN A 57 58.47 28.35 28.17
C GLN A 57 57.61 27.74 27.07
N GLU A 58 57.29 28.50 26.02
CA GLU A 58 56.56 28.02 24.85
C GLU A 58 57.35 26.97 24.07
N GLU A 59 58.66 27.17 23.88
CA GLU A 59 59.53 26.19 23.23
C GLU A 59 59.65 24.90 24.06
N LEU A 60 59.73 25.01 25.39
CA LEU A 60 59.73 23.85 26.28
C LEU A 60 58.42 23.06 26.22
N LEU A 61 57.27 23.74 26.14
CA LEU A 61 55.97 23.10 25.97
C LEU A 61 55.81 22.48 24.57
N ARG A 62 56.33 23.14 23.53
CA ARG A 62 56.35 22.62 22.16
C ARG A 62 57.22 21.39 22.01
N ARG A 63 58.36 21.33 22.69
CA ARG A 63 59.29 20.19 22.66
C ARG A 63 58.81 19.01 23.51
N ASP A 64 57.76 19.21 24.29
CA ASP A 64 57.30 18.21 25.22
C ASP A 64 56.62 17.02 24.50
N PRO A 65 57.22 15.80 24.58
CA PRO A 65 56.79 14.66 23.77
C PRO A 65 55.33 14.27 23.98
N GLU A 66 54.84 14.20 25.23
CA GLU A 66 53.42 13.84 25.49
C GLU A 66 52.43 14.87 24.92
N LEU A 67 52.86 16.14 24.77
CA LEU A 67 52.00 17.20 24.25
C LEU A 67 51.94 17.12 22.73
N LYS A 68 53.08 16.83 22.08
CA LYS A 68 53.13 16.49 20.66
C LYS A 68 52.29 15.27 20.34
N GLU A 69 52.48 14.17 21.07
CA GLU A 69 51.70 12.94 20.92
C GLU A 69 50.19 13.23 21.08
N ALA A 70 49.78 13.94 22.12
CA ALA A 70 48.38 14.32 22.30
C ALA A 70 47.83 15.18 21.14
N THR A 71 48.63 16.08 20.56
CA THR A 71 48.21 16.88 19.38
C THR A 71 48.11 16.05 18.11
N GLU A 72 48.99 15.06 17.93
CA GLU A 72 48.94 14.15 16.80
C GLU A 72 47.75 13.19 16.92
N GLU A 73 47.53 12.62 18.12
CA GLU A 73 46.34 11.82 18.43
C GLU A 73 45.05 12.60 18.14
N GLU A 74 44.93 13.85 18.60
CA GLU A 74 43.76 14.68 18.31
C GLU A 74 43.55 14.86 16.80
N LYS A 75 44.63 15.13 16.05
CA LYS A 75 44.55 15.26 14.59
C LYS A 75 44.13 13.95 13.93
N THR A 76 44.65 12.81 14.37
CA THR A 76 44.26 11.51 13.81
C THR A 76 42.81 11.15 14.12
N LEU A 77 42.35 11.43 15.35
CA LEU A 77 40.96 11.23 15.77
C LEU A 77 40.02 12.14 14.98
N ARG A 78 40.35 13.41 14.81
CA ARG A 78 39.58 14.33 13.95
C ARG A 78 39.44 13.81 12.53
N LYS A 79 40.54 13.35 11.91
CA LYS A 79 40.50 12.74 10.58
C LYS A 79 39.64 11.47 10.53
N LYS A 80 39.66 10.65 11.58
CA LYS A 80 38.80 9.45 11.67
C LYS A 80 37.32 9.83 11.80
N ILE A 81 37.01 10.83 12.62
CA ILE A 81 35.64 11.33 12.80
C ILE A 81 35.12 11.90 11.48
N GLU A 82 35.90 12.71 10.79
CA GLU A 82 35.51 13.30 9.51
C GLU A 82 35.20 12.22 8.46
N LYS A 83 36.06 11.20 8.34
CA LYS A 83 35.80 10.04 7.47
C LYS A 83 34.54 9.27 7.85
N GLN A 84 34.31 9.05 9.14
CA GLN A 84 33.09 8.37 9.60
C GLN A 84 31.84 9.21 9.37
N HIS A 85 31.93 10.53 9.55
CA HIS A 85 30.84 11.45 9.29
C HIS A 85 30.49 11.47 7.80
N GLU A 86 31.47 11.53 6.91
CA GLU A 86 31.25 11.41 5.46
C GLU A 86 30.59 10.09 5.09
N LEU A 87 31.03 8.98 5.70
CA LEU A 87 30.41 7.67 5.46
C LEU A 87 28.95 7.64 5.94
N MET A 88 28.69 8.16 7.14
CA MET A 88 27.35 8.24 7.71
C MET A 88 26.43 9.10 6.85
N GLU A 89 26.91 10.24 6.36
CA GLU A 89 26.13 11.11 5.48
C GLU A 89 25.80 10.43 4.15
N LYS A 90 26.76 9.70 3.56
CA LYS A 90 26.51 8.90 2.34
C LYS A 90 25.47 7.81 2.57
N LEU A 91 25.57 7.09 3.69
CA LEU A 91 24.61 6.05 4.05
C LEU A 91 23.23 6.63 4.32
N ALA A 92 23.15 7.79 4.99
CA ALA A 92 21.89 8.48 5.24
C ALA A 92 21.23 8.94 3.94
N LYS A 93 21.99 9.54 3.01
CA LYS A 93 21.49 9.93 1.68
C LYS A 93 20.96 8.71 0.92
N ARG A 94 21.72 7.62 0.87
CA ARG A 94 21.29 6.39 0.22
C ARG A 94 20.03 5.81 0.86
N ALA A 95 19.94 5.79 2.19
CA ALA A 95 18.75 5.30 2.88
C ALA A 95 17.52 6.16 2.56
N GLN A 96 17.70 7.48 2.43
CA GLN A 96 16.64 8.40 2.05
C GLN A 96 16.20 8.19 0.59
N GLU A 97 17.12 8.01 -0.34
CA GLU A 97 16.83 7.70 -1.75
C GLU A 97 16.03 6.38 -1.89
N GLU A 98 16.45 5.32 -1.18
CA GLU A 98 15.74 4.03 -1.18
C GLU A 98 14.35 4.16 -0.53
N HIS A 99 14.23 4.96 0.53
CA HIS A 99 12.94 5.25 1.16
C HIS A 99 12.01 6.00 0.20
N GLU A 100 12.49 7.00 -0.52
CA GLU A 100 11.71 7.74 -1.52
C GLU A 100 11.26 6.79 -2.65
N SER A 101 12.14 5.94 -3.17
CA SER A 101 11.78 4.93 -4.16
C SER A 101 10.73 3.95 -3.65
N MET A 102 10.84 3.51 -2.39
CA MET A 102 9.83 2.67 -1.75
C MET A 102 8.46 3.38 -1.69
N MET A 103 8.43 4.67 -1.34
CA MET A 103 7.19 5.44 -1.27
C MET A 103 6.52 5.59 -2.64
N GLU A 104 7.29 5.76 -3.71
CA GLU A 104 6.77 5.76 -5.08
C GLU A 104 6.14 4.40 -5.44
N LEU A 105 6.79 3.30 -5.09
CA LEU A 105 6.27 1.95 -5.31
C LEU A 105 4.96 1.73 -4.53
N VAL A 106 4.90 2.14 -3.26
CA VAL A 106 3.67 2.05 -2.45
C VAL A 106 2.55 2.86 -3.08
N SER A 107 2.82 4.09 -3.53
CA SER A 107 1.82 4.92 -4.22
C SER A 107 1.31 4.24 -5.51
N SER A 108 2.22 3.64 -6.28
CA SER A 108 1.85 2.89 -7.48
C SER A 108 0.99 1.67 -7.17
N LEU A 109 1.27 0.97 -6.07
CA LEU A 109 0.52 -0.17 -5.58
C LEU A 109 -0.89 0.26 -5.15
N ASP A 110 -1.02 1.36 -4.40
CA ASP A 110 -2.32 1.90 -3.99
C ASP A 110 -3.19 2.23 -5.21
N ASN A 111 -2.59 2.78 -6.27
CA ASN A 111 -3.30 3.05 -7.52
C ASN A 111 -3.76 1.77 -8.23
N LEU A 112 -2.94 0.70 -8.21
CA LEU A 112 -3.33 -0.60 -8.75
C LEU A 112 -4.46 -1.23 -7.94
N VAL A 113 -4.40 -1.14 -6.62
CA VAL A 113 -5.45 -1.64 -5.72
C VAL A 113 -6.78 -0.93 -5.99
N LYS A 114 -6.76 0.40 -6.16
CA LYS A 114 -7.97 1.16 -6.54
C LYS A 114 -8.57 0.65 -7.86
N LYS A 115 -7.76 0.51 -8.91
CA LYS A 115 -8.21 -0.02 -10.21
C LYS A 115 -8.75 -1.45 -10.09
N ALA A 116 -8.11 -2.29 -9.28
CA ALA A 116 -8.57 -3.65 -9.05
C ALA A 116 -9.94 -3.67 -8.36
N ASN A 117 -10.15 -2.79 -7.37
CA ASN A 117 -11.43 -2.65 -6.69
C ASN A 117 -12.52 -2.14 -7.64
N GLU A 118 -12.24 -1.13 -8.47
CA GLU A 118 -13.17 -0.66 -9.51
C GLU A 118 -13.55 -1.79 -10.47
N CYS A 119 -12.57 -2.56 -10.94
CA CYS A 119 -12.84 -3.74 -11.76
C CYS A 119 -13.69 -4.77 -11.02
N HIS A 120 -13.41 -5.01 -9.74
CA HIS A 120 -14.19 -5.95 -8.93
C HIS A 120 -15.65 -5.49 -8.76
N GLU A 121 -15.87 -4.21 -8.49
CA GLU A 121 -17.22 -3.63 -8.40
C GLU A 121 -17.99 -3.82 -9.71
N THR A 122 -17.37 -3.53 -10.85
CA THR A 122 -18.02 -3.73 -12.16
C THR A 122 -18.34 -5.21 -12.42
N ILE A 123 -17.46 -6.14 -12.02
CA ILE A 123 -17.72 -7.58 -12.12
C ILE A 123 -18.91 -7.99 -11.24
N VAL A 124 -18.99 -7.47 -10.02
CA VAL A 124 -20.10 -7.77 -9.10
C VAL A 124 -21.42 -7.27 -9.68
N VAL A 125 -21.46 -6.04 -10.18
CA VAL A 125 -22.67 -5.48 -10.84
C VAL A 125 -23.06 -6.33 -12.05
N SER A 126 -22.11 -6.66 -12.92
CA SER A 126 -22.37 -7.50 -14.10
C SER A 126 -22.89 -8.89 -13.73
N LYS A 127 -22.37 -9.50 -12.66
CA LYS A 127 -22.89 -10.78 -12.15
C LYS A 127 -24.34 -10.67 -11.67
N ILE A 128 -24.68 -9.62 -10.93
CA ILE A 128 -26.05 -9.39 -10.45
C ILE A 128 -27.01 -9.24 -11.64
N GLU A 129 -26.60 -8.50 -12.68
CA GLU A 129 -27.39 -8.35 -13.91
C GLU A 129 -27.54 -9.68 -14.66
N ALA A 130 -26.45 -10.45 -14.77
CA ALA A 130 -26.47 -11.77 -15.40
C ALA A 130 -27.41 -12.74 -14.65
N ASP A 131 -27.35 -12.76 -13.32
CA ASP A 131 -28.23 -13.59 -12.49
C ASP A 131 -29.71 -13.19 -12.65
N LYS A 132 -29.99 -11.89 -12.77
CA LYS A 132 -31.34 -11.38 -13.04
C LYS A 132 -31.85 -11.88 -14.39
N VAL A 133 -31.05 -11.73 -15.46
CA VAL A 133 -31.42 -12.21 -16.80
C VAL A 133 -31.57 -13.73 -16.80
N HIS A 134 -30.70 -14.45 -16.09
CA HIS A 134 -30.79 -15.91 -15.98
C HIS A 134 -32.08 -16.36 -15.28
N LYS A 135 -32.49 -15.65 -14.23
CA LYS A 135 -33.78 -15.90 -13.55
C LYS A 135 -34.96 -15.66 -14.49
N GLU A 136 -34.98 -14.54 -15.21
CA GLU A 136 -36.02 -14.25 -16.20
C GLU A 136 -36.08 -15.32 -17.29
N PHE A 137 -34.91 -15.79 -17.76
CA PHE A 137 -34.82 -16.90 -18.71
C PHE A 137 -35.46 -18.19 -18.17
N ILE A 138 -35.17 -18.58 -16.92
CA ILE A 138 -35.78 -19.75 -16.28
C ILE A 138 -37.31 -19.59 -16.21
N ASP A 139 -37.79 -18.40 -15.84
CA ASP A 139 -39.23 -18.12 -15.77
C ASP A 139 -39.90 -18.27 -17.15
N TYR A 140 -39.26 -17.79 -18.22
CA TYR A 140 -39.74 -17.99 -19.59
C TYR A 140 -39.76 -19.47 -19.99
N VAL A 141 -38.71 -20.23 -19.69
CA VAL A 141 -38.65 -21.68 -19.97
C VAL A 141 -39.78 -22.42 -19.23
N ASN A 142 -40.00 -22.10 -17.95
CA ASN A 142 -41.09 -22.69 -17.18
C ASN A 142 -42.47 -22.37 -17.79
N LYS A 143 -42.66 -21.14 -18.26
CA LYS A 143 -43.89 -20.72 -18.92
C LYS A 143 -44.11 -21.44 -20.26
N ILE A 144 -43.05 -21.67 -21.03
CA ILE A 144 -43.12 -22.47 -22.25
C ILE A 144 -43.57 -23.89 -21.92
N HIS A 145 -42.97 -24.54 -20.92
CA HIS A 145 -43.36 -25.88 -20.49
C HIS A 145 -44.79 -25.95 -19.93
N GLU A 146 -45.27 -24.91 -19.26
CA GLU A 146 -46.67 -24.81 -18.86
C GLU A 146 -47.61 -24.73 -20.07
N LEU A 147 -47.28 -23.90 -21.07
CA LEU A 147 -48.05 -23.78 -22.30
C LEU A 147 -48.05 -25.09 -23.10
N GLU A 148 -46.92 -25.77 -23.22
CA GLU A 148 -46.82 -27.09 -23.86
C GLU A 148 -47.72 -28.13 -23.18
N ARG A 149 -47.73 -28.16 -21.84
CA ARG A 149 -48.63 -29.04 -21.06
C ARG A 149 -50.09 -28.68 -21.29
N ASN A 150 -50.43 -27.40 -21.32
CA ASN A 150 -51.78 -26.93 -21.59
C ASN A 150 -52.24 -27.31 -23.00
N ILE A 151 -51.40 -27.12 -24.02
CA ILE A 151 -51.66 -27.52 -25.40
C ILE A 151 -51.92 -29.04 -25.47
N SER A 152 -51.03 -29.86 -24.90
CA SER A 152 -51.20 -31.32 -24.89
C SER A 152 -52.51 -31.74 -24.20
N ASN A 153 -52.87 -31.09 -23.09
CA ASN A 153 -54.12 -31.35 -22.40
C ASN A 153 -55.35 -30.96 -23.22
N LEU A 154 -55.30 -29.82 -23.93
CA LEU A 154 -56.37 -29.39 -24.84
C LEU A 154 -56.53 -30.34 -26.01
N GLU A 155 -55.44 -30.81 -26.62
CA GLU A 155 -55.48 -31.81 -27.69
C GLU A 155 -56.08 -33.14 -27.21
N LYS A 156 -55.68 -33.62 -26.03
CA LYS A 156 -56.28 -34.82 -25.41
C LYS A 156 -57.77 -34.64 -25.13
N LYS A 157 -58.19 -33.47 -24.65
CA LYS A 157 -59.61 -33.14 -24.44
C LYS A 157 -60.39 -33.13 -25.76
N ARG A 158 -59.90 -32.43 -26.78
CA ARG A 158 -60.50 -32.39 -28.12
C ARG A 158 -60.61 -33.80 -28.73
N TYR A 159 -59.59 -34.63 -28.57
CA TYR A 159 -59.63 -36.02 -29.04
C TYR A 159 -60.70 -36.86 -28.31
N LYS A 160 -60.80 -36.73 -26.98
CA LYS A 160 -61.84 -37.39 -26.19
C LYS A 160 -63.24 -36.89 -26.54
N GLU A 161 -63.41 -35.60 -26.77
CA GLU A 161 -64.68 -34.98 -27.19
C GLU A 161 -65.11 -35.49 -28.56
N LYS A 162 -64.19 -35.51 -29.55
CA LYS A 162 -64.46 -36.11 -30.87
C LYS A 162 -64.89 -37.56 -30.74
N LYS A 163 -64.12 -38.39 -30.00
CA LYS A 163 -64.51 -39.79 -29.74
C LYS A 163 -65.89 -39.92 -29.10
N ARG A 164 -66.22 -39.08 -28.11
CA ARG A 164 -67.54 -39.09 -27.47
C ARG A 164 -68.65 -38.67 -28.44
N ALA A 165 -68.40 -37.69 -29.29
CA ALA A 165 -69.34 -37.28 -30.33
C ALA A 165 -69.58 -38.40 -31.35
N ASP A 166 -68.50 -39.03 -31.84
CA ASP A 166 -68.59 -40.15 -32.79
C ASP A 166 -69.35 -41.34 -32.18
N VAL A 167 -69.05 -41.70 -30.93
CA VAL A 167 -69.80 -42.73 -30.19
C VAL A 167 -71.27 -42.34 -29.99
N SER A 168 -71.55 -41.07 -29.69
CA SER A 168 -72.93 -40.60 -29.52
C SER A 168 -73.72 -40.62 -30.82
N ILE A 169 -73.09 -40.27 -31.95
CA ILE A 169 -73.70 -40.34 -33.28
C ILE A 169 -73.98 -41.81 -33.63
N ALA A 170 -73.00 -42.69 -33.48
CA ALA A 170 -73.16 -44.12 -33.70
C ALA A 170 -74.27 -44.72 -32.81
N GLN A 171 -74.37 -44.31 -31.55
CA GLN A 171 -75.43 -44.76 -30.65
C GLN A 171 -76.81 -44.25 -31.08
N LYS A 172 -76.93 -43.01 -31.55
CA LYS A 172 -78.19 -42.45 -32.07
C LYS A 172 -78.65 -43.18 -33.32
N GLU A 173 -77.72 -43.46 -34.23
CA GLU A 173 -77.96 -44.23 -35.45
C GLU A 173 -78.43 -45.65 -35.11
N ALA A 174 -77.73 -46.34 -34.19
CA ALA A 174 -78.13 -47.65 -33.70
C ALA A 174 -79.52 -47.63 -33.04
N ASN A 175 -79.84 -46.60 -32.24
CA ASN A 175 -81.17 -46.45 -31.64
C ASN A 175 -82.27 -46.23 -32.71
N MET A 176 -82.00 -45.46 -33.77
CA MET A 176 -82.96 -45.28 -34.86
C MET A 176 -83.23 -46.59 -35.61
N ILE A 177 -82.17 -47.36 -35.90
CA ILE A 177 -82.28 -48.69 -36.52
C ILE A 177 -83.07 -49.64 -35.61
N PHE A 178 -82.81 -49.62 -34.30
CA PHE A 178 -83.52 -50.44 -33.32
C PHE A 178 -85.02 -50.10 -33.24
N GLU A 179 -85.37 -48.81 -33.30
CA GLU A 179 -86.77 -48.38 -33.34
C GLU A 179 -87.48 -48.78 -34.65
N ARG A 180 -86.78 -48.74 -35.79
CA ARG A 180 -87.30 -49.29 -37.07
C ARG A 180 -87.54 -50.79 -36.99
N PHE A 181 -86.61 -51.52 -36.36
CA PHE A 181 -86.76 -52.96 -36.11
C PHE A 181 -87.97 -53.27 -35.22
N LYS A 182 -88.18 -52.53 -34.12
CA LYS A 182 -89.38 -52.68 -33.26
C LYS A 182 -90.69 -52.46 -34.02
N ARG A 183 -90.68 -51.61 -35.05
CA ARG A 183 -91.84 -51.34 -35.91
C ARG A 183 -92.07 -52.43 -36.97
N GLY A 184 -91.22 -53.46 -37.03
CA GLY A 184 -91.37 -54.61 -37.93
C GLY A 184 -90.70 -54.44 -39.29
N GLU A 185 -89.84 -53.42 -39.48
CA GLU A 185 -89.05 -53.25 -40.70
C GLU A 185 -87.93 -54.30 -40.77
N LYS A 186 -87.64 -54.81 -41.97
CA LYS A 186 -86.55 -55.78 -42.19
C LYS A 186 -85.19 -55.09 -42.03
N LEU A 187 -84.33 -55.65 -41.18
CA LEU A 187 -82.95 -55.19 -41.01
C LEU A 187 -82.03 -55.79 -42.07
N SER A 188 -81.07 -55.00 -42.55
CA SER A 188 -79.96 -55.49 -43.37
C SER A 188 -78.85 -56.12 -42.52
N THR A 189 -77.94 -56.87 -43.14
CA THR A 189 -76.76 -57.45 -42.45
C THR A 189 -75.85 -56.35 -41.85
N GLU A 190 -75.77 -55.19 -42.51
CA GLU A 190 -75.02 -54.03 -42.03
C GLU A 190 -75.68 -53.42 -40.79
N ASP A 191 -77.01 -53.28 -40.78
CA ASP A 191 -77.78 -52.77 -39.64
C ASP A 191 -77.63 -53.67 -38.39
N LEU A 192 -77.62 -54.99 -38.59
CA LEU A 192 -77.41 -55.96 -37.50
C LEU A 192 -76.01 -55.83 -36.90
N MET A 193 -74.98 -55.62 -37.72
CA MET A 193 -73.61 -55.39 -37.23
C MET A 193 -73.50 -54.09 -36.44
N ILE A 194 -74.23 -53.04 -36.83
CA ILE A 194 -74.27 -51.75 -36.11
C ILE A 194 -74.93 -51.91 -34.74
N LEU A 195 -76.07 -52.62 -34.66
CA LEU A 195 -76.77 -52.89 -33.40
C LEU A 195 -75.93 -53.74 -32.43
N GLN A 196 -75.24 -54.76 -32.94
CA GLN A 196 -74.35 -55.61 -32.13
C GLN A 196 -73.16 -54.81 -31.57
N LYS A 197 -72.55 -53.95 -32.39
CA LYS A 197 -71.45 -53.07 -31.95
C LYS A 197 -71.89 -52.04 -30.91
N ALA A 198 -73.15 -51.61 -30.96
CA ALA A 198 -73.74 -50.70 -29.97
C ALA A 198 -74.32 -51.41 -28.73
N GLY A 199 -74.30 -52.74 -28.69
CA GLY A 199 -74.79 -53.55 -27.56
C GLY A 199 -76.31 -53.53 -27.36
N LEU A 200 -77.08 -53.29 -28.42
CA LEU A 200 -78.56 -53.23 -28.38
C LEU A 200 -79.24 -54.58 -28.69
N ILE A 201 -78.45 -55.57 -29.14
CA ILE A 201 -78.78 -56.99 -29.37
C ILE A 201 -77.54 -57.79 -29.00
#